data_AF-A0A7K0BFN1-F1
#
_entry.id   AF-A0A7K0BFN1-F1
#
_cell.length_a   1.000
_cell.length_b   1.000
_cell.length_c   1.000
_cell.angle_alpha   90.00
_cell.angle_beta   90.00
_cell.angle_gamma   90.00
#
_symmetry.space_group_name_H-M   'P 1'
#
loop_
_entity.id
_entity.type
_entity.pdbx_description
1 polymer ?
#
loop_
_entity_poly.entity_id
_entity_poly.type
_entity_poly.pdbx_seq_one_letter_code
_entity_poly.pdbx_strand_id
1 'polypeptide(L)'
;MKYLEFRFTNSLVKHDEKENLFTNIFFYILEFILNKIVPKSNPLQDSLIDKVEYWMIEFEIKSGDPIREIGLDINKNVIVKFPFKNDYGYWLDNNLTINDFIAKFETKEIKQTDFEENWMKIF
;
A
#
# COMPACT_ATOMS: atom_id res chain seq x y z
N MET A 1 -8.33 14.12 -9.18
CA MET A 1 -7.64 12.99 -8.53
C MET A 1 -7.32 11.93 -9.56
N LYS A 2 -6.28 11.15 -9.33
CA LYS A 2 -5.92 9.96 -10.12
C LYS A 2 -5.92 8.75 -9.20
N TYR A 3 -6.25 7.58 -9.73
CA TYR A 3 -6.44 6.38 -8.92
C TYR A 3 -5.68 5.22 -9.54
N LEU A 4 -4.82 4.57 -8.74
CA LEU A 4 -4.08 3.39 -9.16
C LEU A 4 -4.46 2.20 -8.28
N GLU A 5 -4.56 1.04 -8.90
CA GLU A 5 -4.48 -0.26 -8.25
C GLU A 5 -3.14 -0.91 -8.59
N PHE A 6 -2.49 -1.53 -7.63
CA PHE A 6 -1.36 -2.40 -7.89
C PHE A 6 -1.38 -3.60 -6.97
N ARG A 7 -0.79 -4.69 -7.44
CA ARG A 7 -0.57 -5.86 -6.61
C ARG A 7 0.70 -5.66 -5.81
N PHE A 8 0.61 -5.83 -4.49
CA PHE A 8 1.74 -5.83 -3.58
C PHE A 8 1.72 -7.15 -2.83
N THR A 9 2.32 -8.15 -3.43
CA THR A 9 2.32 -9.48 -2.87
C THR A 9 3.51 -9.60 -1.92
N ASN A 10 3.22 -9.59 -0.61
CA ASN A 10 4.19 -10.01 0.40
C ASN A 10 4.67 -11.47 0.18
N SER A 11 3.99 -12.26 -0.67
CA SER A 11 4.45 -13.60 -1.06
C SER A 11 5.71 -13.64 -1.96
N LEU A 12 6.30 -12.49 -2.33
CA LEU A 12 7.72 -12.47 -2.72
C LEU A 12 8.66 -12.94 -1.58
N VAL A 13 8.14 -13.09 -0.35
CA VAL A 13 8.85 -13.67 0.81
C VAL A 13 8.52 -15.15 1.05
N LYS A 14 7.50 -15.72 0.38
CA LYS A 14 7.06 -17.09 0.65
C LYS A 14 6.75 -17.85 -0.63
N HIS A 15 7.79 -18.10 -1.44
CA HIS A 15 8.12 -19.39 -2.09
C HIS A 15 9.10 -19.15 -3.25
N ASP A 16 10.41 -19.21 -2.98
CA ASP A 16 11.37 -20.06 -3.73
C ASP A 16 12.79 -19.85 -3.19
N GLU A 17 13.49 -20.95 -2.91
CA GLU A 17 14.77 -21.04 -2.18
C GLU A 17 16.00 -20.47 -2.92
N LYS A 18 15.86 -19.41 -3.74
CA LYS A 18 17.00 -18.81 -4.47
C LYS A 18 17.13 -17.28 -4.43
N GLU A 19 16.27 -16.54 -3.74
CA GLU A 19 16.27 -15.06 -3.79
C GLU A 19 16.94 -14.31 -2.61
N ASN A 20 17.62 -15.02 -1.70
CA ASN A 20 18.14 -14.49 -0.42
C ASN A 20 19.04 -13.22 -0.43
N LEU A 21 19.44 -12.69 -1.59
CA LEU A 21 20.25 -11.46 -1.66
C LEU A 21 19.41 -10.24 -2.04
N PHE A 22 18.53 -10.33 -3.05
CA PHE A 22 17.74 -9.20 -3.51
C PHE A 22 16.56 -8.90 -2.58
N THR A 23 15.89 -9.95 -2.07
CA THR A 23 14.80 -9.82 -1.10
C THR A 23 15.33 -9.17 0.17
N ASN A 24 16.46 -9.64 0.69
CA ASN A 24 17.03 -9.08 1.92
C ASN A 24 17.45 -7.61 1.77
N ILE A 25 17.99 -7.19 0.62
CA ILE A 25 18.35 -5.77 0.39
C ILE A 25 17.11 -4.90 0.25
N PHE A 26 16.08 -5.35 -0.47
CA PHE A 26 14.83 -4.61 -0.62
C PHE A 26 14.07 -4.49 0.71
N PHE A 27 13.97 -5.58 1.48
CA PHE A 27 13.41 -5.57 2.83
C PHE A 27 14.25 -4.70 3.78
N TYR A 28 15.58 -4.68 3.68
CA TYR A 28 16.40 -3.77 4.50
C TYR A 28 16.16 -2.31 4.15
N ILE A 29 16.05 -1.97 2.87
CA ILE A 29 15.77 -0.60 2.43
C ILE A 29 14.36 -0.19 2.86
N LEU A 30 13.39 -1.10 2.75
CA LEU A 30 12.00 -0.88 3.19
C LEU A 30 11.92 -0.74 4.71
N GLU A 31 12.51 -1.64 5.48
CA GLU A 31 12.61 -1.56 6.95
C GLU A 31 13.37 -0.30 7.39
N PHE A 32 14.42 0.11 6.70
CA PHE A 32 15.19 1.31 7.04
C PHE A 32 14.39 2.60 6.78
N ILE A 33 13.58 2.64 5.72
CA ILE A 33 12.69 3.76 5.41
C ILE A 33 11.51 3.79 6.40
N LEU A 34 10.90 2.64 6.70
CA LEU A 34 9.75 2.53 7.62
C LEU A 34 10.17 2.78 9.09
N ASN A 35 11.30 2.25 9.56
CA ASN A 35 11.75 2.43 10.95
C ASN A 35 12.17 3.85 11.31
N LYS A 36 12.38 4.74 10.32
CA LYS A 36 12.71 6.15 10.56
C LYS A 36 11.50 7.07 10.68
N ILE A 37 10.33 6.64 10.21
CA ILE A 37 9.16 7.51 10.01
C ILE A 37 7.89 6.93 10.65
N VAL A 38 7.82 5.63 10.92
CA VAL A 38 6.64 4.97 11.50
C VAL A 38 6.74 4.96 13.04
N PRO A 39 6.07 5.87 13.77
CA PRO A 39 5.79 5.63 15.19
C PRO A 39 4.95 4.34 15.30
N LYS A 40 5.21 3.51 16.32
CA LYS A 40 4.56 2.20 16.54
C LYS A 40 3.07 2.27 16.18
N SER A 41 2.74 1.71 15.03
CA SER A 41 1.37 1.49 14.57
C SER A 41 0.62 0.63 15.59
N ASN A 42 -0.71 0.72 15.58
CA ASN A 42 -1.55 -0.17 16.36
C ASN A 42 -1.28 -1.62 15.92
N PRO A 43 -0.86 -2.54 16.81
CA PRO A 43 -0.48 -3.92 16.43
C PRO A 43 -1.55 -4.69 15.66
N LEU A 44 -2.83 -4.32 15.81
CA LEU A 44 -3.94 -4.89 15.05
C LEU A 44 -3.90 -4.50 13.57
N GLN A 45 -3.54 -3.26 13.24
CA GLN A 45 -3.41 -2.78 11.86
C GLN A 45 -2.20 -3.40 11.17
N ASP A 46 -1.07 -3.56 11.85
CA ASP A 46 0.11 -4.24 11.31
C ASP A 46 -0.23 -5.66 10.84
N SER A 47 -1.03 -6.39 11.63
CA SER A 47 -1.48 -7.74 11.28
C SER A 47 -2.42 -7.82 10.08
N LEU A 48 -3.08 -6.71 9.73
CA LEU A 48 -3.96 -6.61 8.56
C LEU A 48 -3.18 -6.18 7.32
N ILE A 49 -2.21 -5.27 7.47
CA ILE A 49 -1.30 -4.84 6.40
C ILE A 49 -0.55 -6.05 5.83
N ASP A 50 -0.10 -6.97 6.68
CA ASP A 50 0.55 -8.23 6.26
C ASP A 50 -0.34 -9.13 5.37
N LYS A 51 -1.66 -8.95 5.40
CA LYS A 51 -2.65 -9.71 4.63
C LYS A 51 -3.09 -8.99 3.35
N VAL A 52 -2.61 -7.76 3.12
CA VAL A 52 -2.93 -6.99 1.91
C VAL A 52 -2.19 -7.58 0.72
N GLU A 53 -2.93 -7.90 -0.34
CA GLU A 53 -2.40 -8.37 -1.62
C GLU A 53 -2.49 -7.29 -2.71
N TYR A 54 -3.47 -6.39 -2.59
CA TYR A 54 -3.64 -5.28 -3.53
C TYR A 54 -3.85 -3.97 -2.79
N TRP A 55 -3.27 -2.91 -3.33
CA TRP A 55 -3.51 -1.55 -2.88
C TRP A 55 -4.28 -0.79 -3.95
N MET A 56 -5.27 -0.02 -3.52
CA MET A 56 -5.85 1.06 -4.30
C MET A 56 -5.44 2.37 -3.66
N ILE A 57 -4.89 3.31 -4.42
CA ILE A 57 -4.44 4.62 -3.91
C ILE A 57 -5.05 5.74 -4.75
N GLU A 58 -5.60 6.74 -4.07
CA GLU A 58 -6.00 8.03 -4.63
C GLU A 58 -4.84 9.02 -4.51
N PHE A 59 -4.55 9.72 -5.61
CA PHE A 59 -3.50 10.73 -5.69
C PHE A 59 -4.05 12.10 -6.08
N GLU A 60 -3.45 13.15 -5.52
CA GLU A 60 -3.62 14.53 -5.98
C GLU A 60 -2.90 14.72 -7.33
N ILE A 61 -3.49 15.45 -8.27
CA ILE A 61 -2.97 15.54 -9.64
C ILE A 61 -1.76 16.50 -9.74
N LYS A 62 -1.78 17.61 -9.00
CA LYS A 62 -0.76 18.65 -9.11
C LYS A 62 0.52 18.27 -8.38
N SER A 63 0.42 17.77 -7.15
CA SER A 63 1.59 17.34 -6.37
C SER A 63 1.98 15.90 -6.67
N GLY A 64 1.02 15.05 -7.05
CA GLY A 64 1.25 13.62 -7.21
C GLY A 64 1.25 12.86 -5.87
N ASP A 65 0.90 13.52 -4.77
CA ASP A 65 0.91 12.93 -3.43
C ASP A 65 -0.27 11.98 -3.23
N PRO A 66 -0.07 10.86 -2.50
CA PRO A 66 -1.16 9.98 -2.12
C PRO A 66 -2.04 10.63 -1.03
N ILE A 67 -3.36 10.47 -1.15
CA ILE A 67 -4.36 11.09 -0.25
C ILE A 67 -5.13 10.04 0.55
N ARG A 68 -5.57 8.97 -0.11
CA ARG A 68 -6.31 7.85 0.49
C ARG A 68 -5.78 6.54 -0.05
N GLU A 69 -5.83 5.50 0.76
CA GLU A 69 -5.45 4.14 0.38
C GLU A 69 -6.43 3.10 0.92
N ILE A 70 -6.56 2.01 0.18
CA ILE A 70 -7.38 0.85 0.51
C ILE A 70 -6.52 -0.38 0.29
N GLY A 71 -6.35 -1.19 1.34
CA GLY A 71 -5.75 -2.51 1.24
C GLY A 71 -6.81 -3.59 1.06
N LEU A 72 -6.61 -4.44 0.06
CA LEU A 72 -7.49 -5.55 -0.28
C LEU A 72 -6.79 -6.90 -0.06
N ASP A 73 -7.54 -7.91 0.39
CA ASP A 73 -7.06 -9.30 0.43
C ASP A 73 -6.97 -9.93 -0.97
N ILE A 74 -6.54 -11.20 -1.04
CA ILE A 74 -6.45 -11.96 -2.29
C ILE A 74 -7.79 -12.10 -3.03
N ASN A 75 -8.90 -12.02 -2.30
CA ASN A 75 -10.27 -12.13 -2.82
C ASN A 75 -10.86 -10.75 -3.16
N LYS A 76 -10.05 -9.68 -3.14
CA LYS A 76 -10.47 -8.28 -3.37
C LYS A 76 -11.47 -7.75 -2.33
N ASN A 77 -11.51 -8.32 -1.13
CA ASN A 77 -12.24 -7.75 0.00
C ASN A 77 -11.43 -6.64 0.64
N VAL A 78 -12.10 -5.58 1.07
CA VAL A 78 -11.45 -4.50 1.80
C VAL A 78 -11.12 -4.96 3.20
N ILE A 79 -9.85 -4.84 3.60
CA ILE A 79 -9.38 -5.25 4.93
C ILE A 79 -8.70 -4.12 5.70
N VAL A 80 -8.34 -3.02 5.03
CA VAL A 80 -7.83 -1.81 5.67
C VAL A 80 -8.04 -0.59 4.78
N LYS A 81 -8.15 0.59 5.40
CA LYS A 81 -8.26 1.90 4.73
C LYS A 81 -7.46 2.94 5.49
N PHE A 82 -6.84 3.87 4.78
CA PHE A 82 -6.22 5.05 5.38
C PHE A 82 -6.47 6.33 4.54
N PRO A 83 -6.46 7.52 5.16
CA PRO A 83 -6.43 7.72 6.60
C PRO A 83 -7.77 7.26 7.20
N PHE A 84 -7.70 6.51 8.30
CA PHE A 84 -8.88 6.13 9.05
C PHE A 84 -8.66 6.57 10.50
N LYS A 85 -9.44 7.55 10.95
CA LYS A 85 -9.23 8.23 12.24
C LYS A 85 -7.85 8.93 12.28
N ASN A 86 -7.12 8.78 13.38
CA ASN A 86 -5.80 9.38 13.61
C ASN A 86 -4.65 8.42 13.24
N ASP A 87 -4.95 7.32 12.54
CA ASP A 87 -3.95 6.31 12.24
C ASP A 87 -3.14 6.70 11.01
N TYR A 88 -1.83 6.48 11.10
CA TYR A 88 -0.85 6.69 10.02
C TYR A 88 -1.16 5.75 8.85
N GLY A 89 -1.09 6.29 7.63
CA GLY A 89 -1.26 5.53 6.40
C GLY A 89 0.05 4.88 5.97
N TYR A 90 -0.04 3.64 5.48
CA TYR A 90 1.13 2.86 5.08
C TYR A 90 1.87 3.52 3.91
N TRP A 91 1.16 3.97 2.89
CA TRP A 91 1.72 4.72 1.76
C TRP A 91 1.57 6.23 1.88
N LEU A 92 0.70 6.72 2.78
CA LEU A 92 0.40 8.15 2.91
C LEU A 92 1.51 8.92 3.63
N ASP A 93 2.20 8.28 4.58
CA ASP A 93 3.21 8.94 5.43
C ASP A 93 4.65 8.81 4.90
N ASN A 94 4.83 9.00 3.59
CA ASN A 94 6.14 9.02 2.94
C ASN A 94 6.21 10.10 1.85
N ASN A 95 7.40 10.31 1.27
CA ASN A 95 7.62 11.28 0.20
C ASN A 95 7.49 10.66 -1.21
N LEU A 96 6.73 9.56 -1.36
CA LEU A 96 6.52 8.93 -2.66
C LEU A 96 5.40 9.61 -3.43
N THR A 97 5.62 9.80 -4.72
CA THR A 97 4.63 10.34 -5.65
C THR A 97 4.07 9.24 -6.54
N ILE A 98 2.95 9.52 -7.20
CA ILE A 98 2.35 8.61 -8.19
C ILE A 98 3.35 8.05 -9.21
N ASN A 99 4.36 8.82 -9.62
CA ASN A 99 5.39 8.38 -10.57
C ASN A 99 6.29 7.29 -9.96
N ASP A 100 6.58 7.35 -8.67
CA ASP A 100 7.34 6.33 -7.96
C ASP A 100 6.58 4.99 -7.95
N PHE A 101 5.26 5.03 -7.78
CA PHE A 101 4.42 3.83 -7.83
C PHE A 101 4.40 3.23 -9.23
N ILE A 102 4.18 4.05 -10.27
CA ILE A 102 4.18 3.60 -11.67
C ILE A 102 5.55 3.01 -12.06
N ALA A 103 6.65 3.56 -11.53
CA ALA A 103 8.00 3.06 -11.84
C ALA A 103 8.35 1.76 -11.10
N LYS A 104 7.81 1.54 -9.89
CA LYS A 104 8.18 0.42 -9.02
C LYS A 104 7.22 -0.76 -9.05
N PHE A 105 5.97 -0.55 -9.45
CA PHE A 105 4.93 -1.58 -9.42
C PHE A 105 4.25 -1.72 -10.78
N GLU A 106 3.70 -2.91 -11.03
CA GLU A 106 2.75 -3.11 -12.13
C GLU A 106 1.42 -2.45 -11.76
N THR A 107 1.32 -1.14 -12.01
CA THR A 107 0.14 -0.35 -11.70
C THR A 107 -0.90 -0.41 -12.81
N LYS A 108 -2.17 -0.42 -12.42
CA LYS A 108 -3.33 -0.26 -13.28
C LYS A 108 -4.10 0.98 -12.86
N GLU A 109 -4.35 1.88 -13.80
CA GLU A 109 -5.27 3.00 -13.56
C GLU A 109 -6.71 2.48 -13.43
N ILE A 110 -7.41 2.94 -12.39
CA ILE A 110 -8.79 2.54 -12.07
C ILE A 110 -9.71 3.76 -12.08
N LYS A 111 -11.02 3.52 -12.17
CA LYS A 111 -12.00 4.62 -12.12
C LYS A 111 -12.17 5.10 -10.68
N GLN A 112 -12.50 6.39 -10.54
CA GLN A 112 -12.93 6.95 -9.27
C GLN A 112 -14.10 6.17 -8.66
N THR A 113 -15.07 5.76 -9.48
CA THR A 113 -16.25 5.02 -9.02
C THR A 113 -15.86 3.71 -8.32
N ASP A 114 -14.92 2.98 -8.90
CA ASP A 114 -14.45 1.69 -8.36
C ASP A 114 -13.73 1.89 -7.02
N PHE A 115 -12.99 3.00 -6.89
CA PHE A 115 -12.34 3.39 -5.63
C PHE A 115 -13.37 3.74 -4.55
N GLU A 116 -14.32 4.64 -4.86
CA GLU A 116 -15.32 5.09 -3.88
C GLU A 116 -16.25 3.96 -3.43
N GLU A 117 -16.63 3.05 -4.33
CA GLU A 117 -17.41 1.87 -3.97
C GLU A 117 -16.69 1.01 -2.92
N ASN A 118 -15.38 0.83 -3.04
CA ASN A 118 -14.59 0.15 -2.01
C ASN A 118 -14.40 1.00 -0.75
N TRP A 119 -14.22 2.32 -0.92
CA TRP A 119 -14.08 3.27 0.19
C TRP A 119 -15.32 3.31 1.09
N MET A 120 -16.51 3.08 0.55
CA MET A 120 -17.76 3.09 1.32
C MET A 120 -18.10 1.76 2.01
N LYS A 121 -17.42 0.65 1.68
CA LYS A 121 -17.66 -0.66 2.32
C LYS A 121 -17.33 -0.63 3.82
N ILE A 122 -18.22 -1.12 4.66
CA ILE A 122 -17.92 -1.40 6.08
C ILE A 122 -17.26 -2.79 6.13
N PHE A 123 -16.16 -2.92 6.86
CA PHE A 123 -15.41 -4.17 7.05
C PHE A 123 -14.97 -4.30 8.51
#